data_AF-A0A6G4RAV1-F1
#
_entry.id   AF-A0A6G4RAV1-F1
#
_cell.length_a   1.000
_cell.length_b   1.000
_cell.length_c   1.000
_cell.angle_alpha   90.00
_cell.angle_beta   90.00
_cell.angle_gamma   90.00
#
_symmetry.space_group_name_H-M   'P 1'
#
loop_
_entity.id
_entity.type
_entity.pdbx_description
1 polymer ?
#
loop_
_entity_poly.entity_id
_entity_poly.type
_entity_poly.pdbx_seq_one_letter_code
_entity_poly.pdbx_strand_id
1 'polypeptide(L)'
;MNRRQVLQAGSCTALAAGAGCLGPIYDFRYRVTGSLSRHVTISSVDTVPDDFPFKYAVDVIAPEITSTQYARLEIETTNRSESTTDTAAPIYKTASATAGTAGILLYDIRAPDAPSTETEPTCSTSENLNWTLEHQGPTTLEPGESMHTEYVIADDPSVRGCFPVGEYQFDGIVSYNDGTDRTIEWELSIQLEDA
;
A
#
# COMPACT_ATOMS: atom_id res chain seq x y z
N MET A 1 18.92 -34.45 -79.73
CA MET A 1 20.11 -35.26 -79.36
C MET A 1 21.12 -34.37 -78.67
N ASN A 2 21.76 -34.92 -77.64
CA ASN A 2 22.93 -34.46 -76.86
C ASN A 2 22.76 -33.47 -75.68
N ARG A 3 23.14 -34.04 -74.52
CA ARG A 3 23.34 -33.49 -73.17
C ARG A 3 24.59 -32.59 -73.08
N ARG A 4 24.59 -31.68 -72.09
CA ARG A 4 25.65 -31.36 -71.09
C ARG A 4 25.13 -30.20 -70.22
N GLN A 5 24.65 -30.42 -68.99
CA GLN A 5 25.39 -30.43 -67.71
C GLN A 5 26.39 -29.27 -67.52
N VAL A 6 26.03 -28.32 -66.65
CA VAL A 6 26.92 -27.71 -65.63
C VAL A 6 26.09 -27.38 -64.38
N LEU A 7 26.57 -27.85 -63.22
CA LEU A 7 26.08 -27.56 -61.86
C LEU A 7 26.61 -26.20 -61.37
N GLN A 8 25.82 -25.48 -60.57
CA GLN A 8 26.21 -24.75 -59.34
C GLN A 8 24.91 -24.12 -58.78
N ALA A 9 24.30 -24.66 -57.73
CA ALA A 9 24.64 -24.54 -56.30
C ALA A 9 24.44 -23.12 -55.75
N GLY A 10 23.49 -22.95 -54.81
CA GLY A 10 23.33 -21.72 -54.05
C GLY A 10 21.96 -21.54 -53.41
N SER A 11 21.64 -22.37 -52.41
CA SER A 11 20.46 -22.22 -51.56
C SER A 11 20.61 -21.00 -50.64
N CYS A 12 19.68 -20.04 -50.69
CA CYS A 12 19.49 -19.04 -49.65
C CYS A 12 18.16 -19.27 -48.96
N THR A 13 18.18 -20.09 -47.91
CA THR A 13 17.13 -20.16 -46.90
C THR A 13 17.35 -19.01 -45.93
N ALA A 14 16.51 -17.98 -45.99
CA ALA A 14 16.50 -16.92 -44.99
C ALA A 14 15.80 -17.47 -43.72
N LEU A 15 16.60 -17.95 -42.76
CA LEU A 15 16.16 -18.16 -41.39
C LEU A 15 16.13 -16.79 -40.72
N ALA A 16 14.92 -16.29 -40.43
CA ALA A 16 14.73 -15.15 -39.56
C ALA A 16 15.14 -15.56 -38.14
N ALA A 17 16.35 -15.15 -37.74
CA ALA A 17 16.76 -15.13 -36.36
C ALA A 17 15.93 -14.06 -35.63
N GLY A 18 14.82 -14.47 -35.03
CA GLY A 18 14.17 -13.69 -33.99
C GLY A 18 15.14 -13.63 -32.80
N ALA A 19 15.83 -12.50 -32.66
CA ALA A 19 16.52 -12.16 -31.44
C ALA A 19 15.47 -12.11 -30.32
N GLY A 20 15.42 -13.16 -29.51
CA GLY A 20 14.73 -13.12 -28.24
C GLY A 20 15.41 -12.05 -27.41
N CYS A 21 14.72 -10.92 -27.21
CA CYS A 21 15.08 -9.95 -26.21
C CYS A 21 15.07 -10.64 -24.85
N LEU A 22 16.23 -11.09 -24.39
CA LEU A 22 16.53 -11.15 -22.98
C LEU A 22 16.55 -9.70 -22.49
N GLY A 23 15.36 -9.15 -22.25
CA GLY A 23 15.23 -7.96 -21.43
C GLY A 23 15.91 -8.24 -20.08
N PRO A 24 16.53 -7.24 -19.44
CA PRO A 24 17.01 -7.43 -18.09
C PRO A 24 15.82 -7.86 -17.24
N ILE A 25 15.85 -9.11 -16.78
CA ILE A 25 15.07 -9.53 -15.63
C ILE A 25 15.61 -8.65 -14.51
N TYR A 26 14.86 -7.61 -14.15
CA TYR A 26 15.19 -6.80 -12.99
C TYR A 26 15.02 -7.71 -11.78
N ASP A 27 16.09 -8.38 -11.38
CA ASP A 27 16.19 -9.09 -10.11
C ASP A 27 16.27 -8.02 -9.01
N PHE A 28 15.12 -7.44 -8.66
CA PHE A 28 14.93 -6.51 -7.54
C PHE A 28 15.01 -7.29 -6.22
N ARG A 29 16.13 -7.97 -5.96
CA ARG A 29 16.45 -8.50 -4.64
C ARG A 29 17.42 -7.55 -3.96
N TYR A 30 16.93 -6.38 -3.59
CA TYR A 30 17.67 -5.51 -2.69
C TYR A 30 17.62 -6.14 -1.29
N ARG A 31 18.57 -7.02 -0.98
CA ARG A 31 18.81 -7.42 0.41
C ARG A 31 19.43 -6.23 1.12
N VAL A 32 18.71 -5.65 2.07
CA VAL A 32 19.29 -4.70 3.02
C VAL A 32 20.44 -5.41 3.73
N THR A 33 21.66 -4.91 3.56
CA THR A 33 22.88 -5.43 4.20
C THR A 33 23.20 -4.74 5.53
N GLY A 34 22.27 -3.93 6.05
CA GLY A 34 22.31 -3.27 7.36
C GLY A 34 21.10 -3.61 8.23
N SER A 35 21.14 -3.26 9.51
CA SER A 35 19.98 -3.37 10.40
C SER A 35 18.92 -2.35 9.98
N LEU A 36 17.79 -2.81 9.44
CA LEU A 36 16.60 -1.99 9.28
C LEU A 36 16.09 -1.61 10.68
N SER A 37 16.04 -0.31 10.96
CA SER A 37 15.47 0.27 12.18
C SER A 37 14.85 1.62 11.80
N ARG A 38 13.53 1.76 11.93
CA ARG A 38 12.82 3.04 11.74
C ARG A 38 11.86 3.29 12.89
N HIS A 39 11.75 4.54 13.27
CA HIS A 39 10.75 5.01 14.21
C HIS A 39 9.66 5.80 13.48
N VAL A 40 8.41 5.55 13.82
CA VAL A 40 7.23 6.20 13.24
C VAL A 40 6.59 7.13 14.26
N THR A 41 6.30 8.36 13.85
CA THR A 41 5.50 9.32 14.60
C THR A 41 4.40 9.91 13.72
N ILE A 42 3.30 10.35 14.34
CA ILE A 42 2.23 11.09 13.64
C ILE A 42 2.64 12.56 13.61
N SER A 43 2.75 13.12 12.40
CA SER A 43 3.06 14.54 12.17
C SER A 43 1.81 15.40 12.22
N SER A 44 0.75 14.97 11.53
CA SER A 44 -0.53 15.66 11.49
C SER A 44 -1.68 14.69 11.25
N VAL A 45 -2.86 15.07 11.72
CA VAL A 45 -4.14 14.41 11.43
C VAL A 45 -5.14 15.50 11.11
N ASP A 46 -5.83 15.37 10.00
CA ASP A 46 -6.84 16.34 9.62
C ASP A 46 -8.03 16.35 10.59
N THR A 47 -8.58 17.54 10.77
CA THR A 47 -9.81 17.74 11.52
C THR A 47 -11.01 17.59 10.60
N VAL A 48 -11.96 16.73 10.99
CA VAL A 48 -13.25 16.65 10.32
C VAL A 48 -14.17 17.79 10.80
N PRO A 49 -15.10 18.26 9.94
CA PRO A 49 -16.09 19.27 10.35
C PRO A 49 -16.89 18.84 11.60
N ASP A 50 -17.20 19.80 12.48
CA ASP A 50 -17.92 19.52 13.73
C ASP A 50 -19.32 18.92 13.50
N ASP A 51 -19.92 19.19 12.34
CA ASP A 51 -21.22 18.67 11.93
C ASP A 51 -21.13 17.36 11.14
N PHE A 52 -19.93 16.79 10.96
CA PHE A 52 -19.73 15.47 10.37
C PHE A 52 -20.02 14.38 11.42
N PRO A 53 -20.75 13.28 11.07
CA PRO A 53 -21.24 12.32 12.07
C PRO A 53 -20.14 11.48 12.69
N PHE A 54 -18.95 11.42 12.10
CA PHE A 54 -17.84 10.60 12.59
C PHE A 54 -16.71 11.47 13.14
N LYS A 55 -16.03 10.94 14.15
CA LYS A 55 -14.75 11.45 14.62
C LYS A 55 -13.68 10.38 14.43
N TYR A 56 -12.49 10.81 14.03
CA TYR A 56 -11.32 9.95 13.91
C TYR A 56 -10.28 10.31 14.96
N ALA A 57 -9.71 9.30 15.61
CA ALA A 57 -8.51 9.43 16.42
C ALA A 57 -7.46 8.45 15.89
N VAL A 58 -6.20 8.86 15.87
CA VAL A 58 -5.10 8.07 15.31
C VAL A 58 -4.01 7.93 16.36
N ASP A 59 -3.56 6.71 16.58
CA ASP A 59 -2.52 6.38 17.55
C ASP A 59 -1.44 5.48 16.92
N VAL A 60 -0.18 5.69 17.32
CA VAL A 60 0.91 4.76 17.00
C VAL A 60 0.96 3.69 18.09
N ILE A 61 0.44 2.49 17.80
CA ILE A 61 0.39 1.39 18.76
C ILE A 61 1.67 0.54 18.76
N ALA A 62 2.44 0.57 17.68
CA ALA A 62 3.79 0.02 17.60
C ALA A 62 4.67 0.90 16.69
N PRO A 63 5.60 1.71 17.23
CA PRO A 63 6.28 2.73 16.44
C PRO A 63 7.47 2.22 15.61
N GLU A 64 7.91 0.98 15.80
CA GLU A 64 9.18 0.51 15.27
C GLU A 64 9.01 -0.37 14.03
N ILE A 65 9.78 -0.09 12.99
CA ILE A 65 10.00 -0.99 11.85
C ILE A 65 11.39 -1.58 11.98
N THR A 66 11.48 -2.91 12.06
CA THR A 66 12.75 -3.62 12.09
C THR A 66 12.77 -4.75 11.07
N SER A 67 13.86 -5.51 10.99
CA SER A 67 13.89 -6.72 10.16
C SER A 67 12.86 -7.79 10.58
N THR A 68 12.26 -7.68 11.77
CA THR A 68 11.36 -8.70 12.32
C THR A 68 9.94 -8.23 12.58
N GLN A 69 9.65 -6.93 12.50
CA GLN A 69 8.32 -6.39 12.79
C GLN A 69 8.05 -5.12 11.97
N TYR A 70 6.79 -4.90 11.65
CA TYR A 70 6.33 -3.62 11.10
C TYR A 70 5.86 -2.67 12.20
N ALA A 71 5.89 -1.38 11.89
CA ALA A 71 5.18 -0.38 12.69
C ALA A 71 3.67 -0.48 12.43
N ARG A 72 2.90 -0.14 13.46
CA ARG A 72 1.44 -0.23 13.48
C ARG A 72 0.80 1.04 13.99
N LEU A 73 -0.28 1.41 13.33
CA LEU A 73 -1.17 2.51 13.67
C LEU A 73 -2.55 1.95 13.99
N GLU A 74 -3.30 2.64 14.83
CA GLU A 74 -4.73 2.39 15.03
C GLU A 74 -5.50 3.65 14.65
N ILE A 75 -6.62 3.47 13.92
CA ILE A 75 -7.61 4.53 13.72
C ILE A 75 -8.90 4.12 14.43
N GLU A 76 -9.27 4.89 15.45
CA GLU A 76 -10.57 4.81 16.10
C GLU A 76 -11.57 5.68 15.32
N THR A 77 -12.71 5.08 14.94
CA THR A 77 -13.84 5.80 14.33
C THR A 77 -15.02 5.77 15.28
N THR A 78 -15.44 6.94 15.77
CA THR A 78 -16.58 7.08 16.69
C THR A 78 -17.77 7.71 16.00
N ASN A 79 -18.96 7.11 16.14
CA ASN A 79 -20.22 7.71 15.72
C ASN A 79 -20.66 8.78 16.74
N ARG A 80 -20.70 10.04 16.32
CA ARG A 80 -21.17 11.20 17.10
C ARG A 80 -22.60 11.63 16.76
N SER A 81 -23.24 10.98 15.79
CA SER A 81 -24.63 11.27 15.44
C SER A 81 -25.59 10.68 16.48
N GLU A 82 -26.85 11.11 16.41
CA GLU A 82 -27.92 10.56 17.26
C GLU A 82 -28.54 9.28 16.67
N SER A 83 -28.04 8.79 15.53
CA SER A 83 -28.58 7.64 14.80
C SER A 83 -27.55 6.54 14.57
N THR A 84 -28.01 5.29 14.61
CA THR A 84 -27.25 4.14 14.13
C THR A 84 -26.83 4.35 12.67
N THR A 85 -25.55 4.18 12.37
CA THR A 85 -25.00 4.54 11.06
C THR A 85 -23.92 3.56 10.62
N ASP A 86 -23.96 3.19 9.34
CA ASP A 86 -22.92 2.39 8.69
C ASP A 86 -21.71 3.26 8.31
N THR A 87 -20.50 2.80 8.61
CA THR A 87 -19.27 3.52 8.31
C THR A 87 -18.09 2.59 8.05
N ALA A 88 -17.04 3.12 7.44
CA ALA A 88 -15.77 2.43 7.25
C ALA A 88 -14.65 3.35 7.73
N ALA A 89 -13.49 2.75 8.00
CA ALA A 89 -12.31 3.53 8.32
C ALA A 89 -11.91 4.41 7.12
N PRO A 90 -11.35 5.62 7.36
CA PRO A 90 -11.14 6.61 6.30
C PRO A 90 -10.13 6.15 5.25
N ILE A 91 -9.22 5.26 5.65
CA ILE A 91 -8.24 4.61 4.78
C ILE A 91 -8.46 3.10 4.89
N TYR A 92 -8.43 2.40 3.77
CA TYR A 92 -8.42 0.94 3.75
C TYR A 92 -7.04 0.41 3.37
N LYS A 93 -6.56 0.83 2.20
CA LYS A 93 -5.21 0.61 1.71
C LYS A 93 -4.84 1.78 0.81
N THR A 94 -3.74 2.45 1.09
CA THR A 94 -3.28 3.53 0.23
C THR A 94 -1.76 3.63 0.23
N ALA A 95 -1.20 3.94 -0.93
CA ALA A 95 0.19 4.36 -1.01
C ALA A 95 0.28 5.78 -0.46
N SER A 96 1.47 6.18 -0.01
CA SER A 96 1.67 7.57 0.34
C SER A 96 1.39 8.48 -0.87
N ALA A 97 0.72 9.61 -0.59
CA ALA A 97 0.07 10.49 -1.54
C ALA A 97 1.04 11.14 -2.53
N THR A 98 0.48 11.76 -3.58
CA THR A 98 1.25 12.51 -4.58
C THR A 98 1.87 13.80 -4.03
N ALA A 99 1.25 14.38 -2.99
CA ALA A 99 1.85 15.39 -2.14
C ALA A 99 2.55 14.65 -0.98
N GLY A 100 3.87 14.46 -1.05
CA GLY A 100 4.61 13.77 0.00
C GLY A 100 5.69 12.82 -0.53
N THR A 101 6.41 12.19 0.39
CA THR A 101 7.39 11.16 0.02
C THR A 101 6.65 9.91 -0.45
N ALA A 102 7.00 9.38 -1.62
CA ALA A 102 6.57 8.04 -2.03
C ALA A 102 7.51 7.01 -1.40
N GLY A 103 6.98 5.84 -1.01
CA GLY A 103 7.84 4.74 -0.57
C GLY A 103 7.27 3.83 0.50
N ILE A 104 6.09 4.14 1.02
CA ILE A 104 5.39 3.28 1.98
C ILE A 104 3.91 3.17 1.65
N LEU A 105 3.29 2.14 2.19
CA LEU A 105 1.86 1.87 2.11
C LEU A 105 1.28 1.83 3.53
N LEU A 106 0.07 2.37 3.71
CA LEU A 106 -0.74 2.20 4.91
C LEU A 106 -1.80 1.12 4.66
N TYR A 107 -1.89 0.14 5.56
CA TYR A 107 -2.53 -1.14 5.26
C TYR A 107 -3.40 -1.70 6.40
N ASP A 108 -4.72 -1.83 6.24
CA ASP A 108 -5.57 -2.48 7.26
C ASP A 108 -5.16 -3.95 7.47
N ILE A 109 -4.84 -4.35 8.71
CA ILE A 109 -4.39 -5.71 9.04
C ILE A 109 -5.48 -6.78 8.88
N ARG A 110 -6.74 -6.38 8.97
CA ARG A 110 -7.90 -7.26 8.85
C ARG A 110 -8.41 -7.35 7.43
N ALA A 111 -7.83 -6.59 6.51
CA ALA A 111 -8.11 -6.78 5.11
C ALA A 111 -8.11 -8.30 4.80
N PRO A 112 -9.16 -8.85 4.17
CA PRO A 112 -9.23 -10.27 3.87
C PRO A 112 -8.67 -10.62 2.49
N ASP A 113 -7.38 -10.92 2.33
CA ASP A 113 -6.84 -11.69 1.18
C ASP A 113 -5.38 -12.11 1.47
N ALA A 114 -4.91 -12.98 0.59
CA ALA A 114 -3.51 -13.28 0.35
C ALA A 114 -3.10 -12.75 -1.04
N PRO A 115 -1.89 -12.22 -1.25
CA PRO A 115 -1.36 -12.03 -2.58
C PRO A 115 -0.61 -13.29 -3.00
N SER A 116 -0.28 -13.39 -4.29
CA SER A 116 0.89 -14.20 -4.64
C SER A 116 2.11 -13.60 -3.95
N THR A 117 3.08 -14.42 -3.56
CA THR A 117 4.38 -13.98 -3.04
C THR A 117 5.14 -12.98 -3.95
N GLU A 118 4.61 -12.68 -5.14
CA GLU A 118 5.12 -11.66 -6.07
C GLU A 118 4.75 -10.21 -5.71
N THR A 119 3.80 -9.97 -4.81
CA THR A 119 3.40 -8.59 -4.40
C THR A 119 3.74 -8.24 -2.94
N GLU A 120 4.41 -9.17 -2.24
CA GLU A 120 5.04 -8.87 -0.96
C GLU A 120 6.14 -7.81 -1.16
N PRO A 121 6.22 -6.76 -0.31
CA PRO A 121 7.29 -5.79 -0.40
C PRO A 121 8.67 -6.46 -0.40
N THR A 122 9.60 -5.95 -1.21
CA THR A 122 10.94 -6.53 -1.32
C THR A 122 11.70 -6.48 0.01
N CYS A 123 11.35 -5.51 0.85
CA CYS A 123 11.90 -5.26 2.17
C CYS A 123 11.06 -5.87 3.28
N SER A 124 10.53 -7.07 3.05
CA SER A 124 9.60 -7.68 4.00
C SER A 124 10.26 -8.01 5.33
N THR A 125 9.55 -7.69 6.40
CA THR A 125 9.91 -8.16 7.73
C THR A 125 9.53 -9.63 7.85
N SER A 126 10.18 -10.37 8.75
CA SER A 126 9.84 -11.78 8.98
C SER A 126 8.47 -12.00 9.65
N GLU A 127 7.72 -10.93 9.92
CA GLU A 127 6.36 -10.99 10.43
C GLU A 127 5.41 -11.49 9.34
N ASN A 128 4.68 -12.57 9.61
CA ASN A 128 3.69 -13.09 8.68
C ASN A 128 2.46 -12.18 8.66
N LEU A 129 2.38 -11.32 7.66
CA LEU A 129 1.18 -10.55 7.36
C LEU A 129 0.42 -11.19 6.20
N ASN A 130 -0.91 -11.17 6.29
CA ASN A 130 -1.78 -11.61 5.22
C ASN A 130 -2.16 -10.38 4.37
N TRP A 131 -1.64 -10.29 3.16
CA TRP A 131 -1.71 -9.09 2.30
C TRP A 131 -2.81 -9.20 1.22
N THR A 132 -3.52 -8.11 0.93
CA THR A 132 -4.88 -8.13 0.34
C THR A 132 -5.53 -6.83 -0.16
N LEU A 133 -6.29 -6.92 -1.24
CA LEU A 133 -7.06 -5.84 -1.85
C LEU A 133 -8.57 -5.81 -1.51
N GLU A 134 -9.14 -6.81 -0.83
CA GLU A 134 -10.57 -6.91 -0.51
C GLU A 134 -10.95 -6.01 0.66
N HIS A 135 -11.75 -5.00 0.38
CA HIS A 135 -12.27 -4.06 1.37
C HIS A 135 -13.18 -4.76 2.38
N GLN A 136 -12.90 -4.62 3.68
CA GLN A 136 -13.91 -4.93 4.68
C GLN A 136 -15.05 -3.94 4.52
N GLY A 137 -16.26 -4.46 4.29
CA GLY A 137 -17.45 -3.65 4.14
C GLY A 137 -17.74 -2.78 5.36
N PRO A 138 -18.73 -1.88 5.26
CA PRO A 138 -19.04 -0.96 6.34
C PRO A 138 -19.46 -1.71 7.61
N THR A 139 -19.13 -1.12 8.76
CA THR A 139 -19.54 -1.54 10.10
C THR A 139 -20.64 -0.60 10.59
N THR A 140 -21.71 -1.18 11.15
CA THR A 140 -22.80 -0.44 11.78
C THR A 140 -22.39 -0.01 13.18
N LEU A 141 -22.48 1.29 13.48
CA LEU A 141 -22.18 1.87 14.79
C LEU A 141 -23.41 2.56 15.39
N GLU A 142 -23.73 2.24 16.63
CA GLU A 142 -24.71 2.96 17.44
C GLU A 142 -24.20 4.36 17.85
N PRO A 143 -25.09 5.27 18.30
CA PRO A 143 -24.67 6.58 18.83
C PRO A 143 -23.64 6.45 19.96
N GLY A 144 -22.48 7.07 19.78
CA GLY A 144 -21.35 7.03 20.72
C GLY A 144 -20.49 5.77 20.64
N GLU A 145 -20.82 4.80 19.78
CA GLU A 145 -20.01 3.60 19.58
C GLU A 145 -18.76 3.90 18.74
N SER A 146 -17.68 3.20 19.05
CA SER A 146 -16.41 3.26 18.32
C SER A 146 -16.07 1.91 17.70
N MET A 147 -15.45 1.94 16.51
CA MET A 147 -14.68 0.82 15.98
C MET A 147 -13.20 1.18 15.90
N HIS A 148 -12.36 0.17 16.04
CA HIS A 148 -10.91 0.29 15.91
C HIS A 148 -10.44 -0.46 14.66
N THR A 149 -9.58 0.19 13.90
CA THR A 149 -8.95 -0.40 12.71
C THR A 149 -7.44 -0.29 12.85
N GLU A 150 -6.77 -1.43 12.87
CA GLU A 150 -5.31 -1.51 12.94
C GLU A 150 -4.70 -1.51 11.54
N TYR A 151 -3.61 -0.77 11.38
CA TYR A 151 -2.87 -0.66 10.14
C TYR A 151 -1.41 -1.04 10.32
N VAL A 152 -0.84 -1.62 9.27
CA VAL A 152 0.59 -1.83 9.10
C VAL A 152 1.15 -0.76 8.18
N ILE A 153 2.34 -0.25 8.50
CA ILE A 153 3.16 0.54 7.59
C ILE A 153 4.09 -0.41 6.83
N ALA A 154 3.83 -0.56 5.53
CA ALA A 154 4.58 -1.45 4.64
C ALA A 154 5.48 -0.67 3.69
N ASP A 155 6.53 -1.31 3.18
CA ASP A 155 7.36 -0.74 2.12
C ASP A 155 6.61 -0.80 0.77
N ASP A 156 6.74 0.24 -0.06
CA ASP A 156 6.17 0.26 -1.40
C ASP A 156 7.17 -0.38 -2.40
N PRO A 157 6.88 -1.57 -2.96
CA PRO A 157 7.80 -2.25 -3.86
C PRO A 157 8.04 -1.51 -5.19
N SER A 158 7.23 -0.50 -5.52
CA SER A 158 7.42 0.32 -6.71
C SER A 158 8.49 1.41 -6.55
N VAL A 159 8.89 1.71 -5.31
CA VAL A 159 9.88 2.73 -4.97
C VAL A 159 11.18 2.06 -4.54
N ARG A 160 12.32 2.65 -4.93
CA ARG A 160 13.62 2.11 -4.51
C ARG A 160 13.93 2.53 -3.08
N GLY A 161 14.11 1.56 -2.21
CA GLY A 161 14.54 1.75 -0.82
C GLY A 161 13.91 0.67 0.04
N CYS A 162 14.28 0.64 1.32
CA CYS A 162 13.55 -0.12 2.33
C CYS A 162 13.18 0.86 3.42
N PHE A 163 11.91 1.28 3.42
CA PHE A 163 11.39 2.31 4.31
C PHE A 163 12.27 3.57 4.31
N PRO A 164 12.32 4.36 3.23
CA PRO A 164 13.08 5.60 3.20
C PRO A 164 12.65 6.52 4.36
N VAL A 165 13.59 7.27 4.95
CA VAL A 165 13.23 8.29 5.95
C VAL A 165 12.57 9.47 5.27
N GLY A 166 11.62 10.11 5.93
CA GLY A 166 10.88 11.23 5.37
C GLY A 166 9.48 11.40 5.96
N GLU A 167 8.83 12.48 5.53
CA GLU A 167 7.43 12.74 5.81
C GLU A 167 6.57 12.12 4.71
N TYR A 168 5.54 11.40 5.15
CA TYR A 168 4.63 10.65 4.31
C TYR A 168 3.21 11.08 4.60
N GLN A 169 2.46 11.38 3.56
CA GLN A 169 1.07 11.79 3.63
C GLN A 169 0.19 10.67 3.08
N PHE A 170 -0.99 10.49 3.65
CA PHE A 170 -2.00 9.57 3.16
C PHE A 170 -3.36 10.27 3.13
N ASP A 171 -4.07 10.12 2.01
CA ASP A 171 -5.39 10.71 1.83
C ASP A 171 -6.45 9.60 1.81
N GLY A 172 -7.56 9.86 2.49
CA GLY A 172 -8.75 9.03 2.51
C GLY A 172 -9.98 9.83 2.10
N ILE A 173 -10.95 9.17 1.47
CA ILE A 173 -12.24 9.76 1.16
C ILE A 173 -13.28 9.11 2.05
N VAL A 174 -13.91 9.91 2.92
CA VAL A 174 -15.03 9.44 3.74
C VAL A 174 -16.33 9.94 3.14
N SER A 175 -17.25 9.03 2.87
CA SER A 175 -18.59 9.36 2.42
C SER A 175 -19.63 8.97 3.47
N TYR A 176 -20.62 9.84 3.64
CA TYR A 176 -21.75 9.65 4.52
C TYR A 176 -23.04 10.09 3.83
N ASN A 177 -24.07 9.26 3.89
CA ASN A 177 -25.37 9.56 3.31
C ASN A 177 -26.44 9.65 4.42
N ASP A 178 -26.85 10.88 4.73
CA ASP A 178 -28.02 11.25 5.54
C ASP A 178 -29.19 11.77 4.69
N GLY A 179 -29.17 11.48 3.39
CA GLY A 179 -30.04 12.09 2.39
C GLY A 179 -29.44 13.30 1.67
N THR A 180 -28.23 13.76 2.03
CA THR A 180 -27.53 14.86 1.34
C THR A 180 -26.21 14.50 0.65
N ASP A 181 -25.79 13.23 0.66
CA ASP A 181 -24.50 12.73 0.13
C ASP A 181 -23.33 13.67 0.46
N ARG A 182 -22.78 13.49 1.67
CA ARG A 182 -21.65 14.26 2.16
C ARG A 182 -20.36 13.47 1.98
N THR A 183 -19.34 14.14 1.44
CA THR A 183 -18.01 13.57 1.32
C THR A 183 -16.99 14.54 1.90
N ILE A 184 -16.02 14.00 2.64
CA ILE A 184 -14.86 14.74 3.11
C ILE A 184 -13.58 14.02 2.65
N GLU A 185 -12.57 14.82 2.34
CA GLU A 185 -11.18 14.36 2.26
C GLU A 185 -10.60 14.40 3.67
N TRP A 186 -9.86 13.37 4.03
CA TRP A 186 -9.20 13.25 5.32
C TRP A 186 -7.74 12.87 5.12
N GLU A 187 -6.85 13.66 5.68
CA GLU A 187 -5.41 13.48 5.58
C GLU A 187 -4.78 12.97 6.89
N LEU A 188 -3.80 12.08 6.75
CA LEU A 188 -2.89 11.66 7.81
C LEU A 188 -1.46 11.82 7.32
N SER A 189 -0.63 12.57 8.05
CA SER A 189 0.81 12.61 7.81
C SER A 189 1.59 11.95 8.94
N ILE A 190 2.58 11.16 8.57
CA ILE A 190 3.51 10.50 9.48
C ILE A 190 4.95 10.84 9.11
N GLN A 191 5.83 10.79 10.10
CA GLN A 191 7.27 10.93 9.93
C GLN A 191 7.94 9.58 10.21
N LEU A 192 8.77 9.12 9.27
CA LEU A 192 9.72 8.03 9.46
C LEU A 192 11.12 8.59 9.69
N GLU A 193 11.76 8.16 10.76
CA GLU A 193 13.13 8.53 11.12
C GLU A 193 13.98 7.28 11.35
N ASP A 194 15.30 7.42 11.33
CA ASP A 194 16.19 6.36 11.82
C ASP A 194 16.01 6.22 13.34
N ALA A 195 15.86 4.97 13.80
CA ALA A 195 15.75 4.61 15.22
C ALA A 195 17.11 4.32 15.87
#